data_AF-A0A1M5GL01-F1
#
_entry.id   AF-A0A1M5GL01-F1
#
_cell.length_a   1.000
_cell.length_b   1.000
_cell.length_c   1.000
_cell.angle_alpha   90.00
_cell.angle_beta   90.00
_cell.angle_gamma   90.00
#
_symmetry.space_group_name_H-M   'P 1'
#
loop_
_entity.id
_entity.type
_entity.pdbx_description
1 polymer ?
#
loop_
_entity_poly.entity_id
_entity_poly.type
_entity_poly.pdbx_seq_one_letter_code
_entity_poly.pdbx_strand_id
1 'polypeptide(L)'
;MKHAYAALVLIAAAGLAGCQSQPMQVSAPMMAAPSNEPLAWVRKDGQSGRANPALADQFATDRAACVAPPGDNAALRAAESCMSGRGYVLVPASQAAATAEQFRRQARY
;
A
#
# COMPACT_ATOMS: atom_id res chain seq x y z
N MET A 1 -35.60 -58.91 26.06
CA MET A 1 -34.35 -59.66 25.79
C MET A 1 -33.87 -59.34 24.38
N LYS A 2 -32.58 -58.99 24.27
CA LYS A 2 -31.70 -58.94 23.08
C LYS A 2 -31.91 -57.82 22.04
N HIS A 3 -30.88 -56.97 22.01
CA HIS A 3 -30.61 -55.87 21.08
C HIS A 3 -30.23 -56.36 19.68
N ALA A 4 -30.53 -55.54 18.66
CA ALA A 4 -29.85 -55.56 17.38
C ALA A 4 -29.55 -54.12 16.93
N TYR A 5 -28.25 -53.80 16.99
CA TYR A 5 -27.42 -52.87 16.19
C TYR A 5 -28.14 -51.87 15.26
N ALA A 6 -28.03 -50.56 15.50
CA ALA A 6 -26.92 -49.66 15.14
C ALA A 6 -26.99 -49.17 13.68
N ALA A 7 -27.33 -47.89 13.52
CA ALA A 7 -26.87 -47.07 12.40
C ALA A 7 -26.87 -45.59 12.83
N LEU A 8 -25.66 -45.13 13.13
CA LEU A 8 -25.26 -43.76 13.38
C LEU A 8 -25.32 -42.98 12.07
N VAL A 9 -26.13 -41.92 11.97
CA VAL A 9 -25.83 -40.77 11.09
C VAL A 9 -26.30 -39.48 11.78
N LEU A 10 -25.35 -38.83 12.47
CA LEU A 10 -25.40 -37.43 12.87
C LEU A 10 -24.97 -36.59 11.66
N ILE A 11 -25.81 -35.69 11.14
CA ILE A 11 -25.34 -34.41 10.60
C ILE A 11 -26.39 -33.33 10.88
N ALA A 12 -26.10 -32.50 11.88
CA ALA A 12 -26.67 -31.17 12.02
C ALA A 12 -25.77 -30.21 11.23
N ALA A 13 -26.35 -29.43 10.32
CA ALA A 13 -25.69 -28.26 9.74
C ALA A 13 -26.74 -27.16 9.53
N ALA A 14 -26.83 -26.27 10.52
CA ALA A 14 -27.56 -25.02 10.43
C ALA A 14 -26.83 -24.09 9.44
N GLY A 15 -27.48 -23.81 8.31
CA GLY A 15 -27.02 -22.80 7.35
C GLY A 15 -27.27 -21.41 7.90
N LEU A 16 -26.25 -20.79 8.51
CA LEU A 16 -26.25 -19.37 8.77
C LEU A 16 -25.72 -18.64 7.53
N ALA A 17 -26.62 -17.89 6.91
CA ALA A 17 -26.40 -16.65 6.15
C ALA A 17 -24.96 -16.40 5.63
N GLY A 18 -24.66 -16.93 4.45
CA GLY A 18 -23.59 -16.41 3.61
C GLY A 18 -24.12 -15.25 2.78
N CYS A 19 -23.72 -14.02 3.11
CA CYS A 19 -23.90 -12.86 2.23
C CYS A 19 -23.28 -13.17 0.86
N GLN A 20 -24.11 -13.11 -0.18
CA GLN A 20 -23.70 -13.25 -1.58
C GLN A 20 -22.50 -12.35 -1.87
N SER A 21 -21.35 -12.98 -2.12
CA SER A 21 -20.21 -12.32 -2.72
C SER A 21 -20.53 -12.16 -4.21
N GLN A 22 -20.81 -10.93 -4.62
CA GLN A 22 -20.89 -10.59 -6.04
C GLN A 22 -19.50 -10.76 -6.67
N PRO A 23 -19.41 -11.33 -7.88
CA PRO A 23 -18.14 -11.51 -8.57
C PRO A 23 -17.52 -10.14 -8.88
N MET A 24 -16.27 -9.98 -8.44
CA MET A 24 -15.39 -8.88 -8.84
C MET A 24 -15.29 -8.85 -10.37
N GLN A 25 -15.94 -7.87 -11.00
CA GLN A 25 -15.64 -7.46 -12.36
C GLN A 25 -15.70 -5.94 -12.45
N VAL A 26 -14.57 -5.31 -12.16
CA VAL A 26 -14.16 -4.12 -12.89
C VAL A 26 -12.70 -4.28 -13.21
N SER A 27 -12.44 -4.62 -14.46
CA SER A 27 -11.20 -4.36 -15.16
C SER A 27 -10.88 -2.88 -14.94
N ALA A 28 -10.06 -2.55 -13.95
CA ALA A 28 -9.43 -1.25 -13.97
C ALA A 28 -8.45 -1.30 -15.16
N PRO A 29 -8.62 -0.45 -16.19
CA PRO A 29 -7.45 -0.15 -16.99
C PRO A 29 -6.42 0.33 -15.97
N MET A 30 -5.21 -0.23 -16.05
CA MET A 30 -4.01 0.45 -15.61
C MET A 30 -4.02 1.82 -16.30
N MET A 31 -4.75 2.77 -15.72
CA MET A 31 -4.73 4.14 -16.13
C MET A 31 -3.32 4.56 -15.83
N ALA A 32 -2.49 4.59 -16.88
CA ALA A 32 -1.27 5.35 -16.85
C ALA A 32 -1.66 6.68 -16.23
N ALA A 33 -1.19 6.93 -15.00
CA ALA A 33 -1.38 8.21 -14.36
C ALA A 33 -0.98 9.26 -15.41
N PRO A 34 -1.79 10.32 -15.61
CA PRO A 34 -1.47 11.31 -16.63
C PRO A 34 0.00 11.70 -16.43
N SER A 35 0.77 11.76 -17.52
CA SER A 35 2.23 11.91 -17.48
C SER A 35 2.70 13.15 -16.69
N ASN A 36 1.75 14.06 -16.43
CA ASN A 36 1.87 15.30 -15.68
C ASN A 36 1.26 15.28 -14.27
N GLU A 37 0.81 14.13 -13.75
CA GLU A 37 0.35 14.05 -12.36
C GLU A 37 1.52 14.38 -11.41
N PRO A 38 1.31 15.23 -10.38
CA PRO A 38 2.35 15.51 -9.40
C PRO A 38 2.84 14.21 -8.73
N LEU A 39 4.14 14.09 -8.53
CA LEU A 39 4.74 12.95 -7.83
C LEU A 39 5.08 13.32 -6.38
N ALA A 40 5.08 12.33 -5.50
CA ALA A 40 5.38 12.48 -4.09
C ALA A 40 6.28 11.34 -3.60
N TRP A 41 7.20 11.66 -2.70
CA TRP A 41 8.04 10.69 -2.01
C TRP A 41 7.34 10.18 -0.76
N VAL A 42 7.27 8.85 -0.62
CA VAL A 42 6.75 8.17 0.58
C VAL A 42 7.86 7.35 1.20
N ARG A 43 8.01 7.39 2.52
CA ARG A 43 8.99 6.54 3.23
C ARG A 43 8.47 5.11 3.37
N LYS A 44 9.34 4.14 3.09
CA LYS A 44 9.05 2.70 3.19
C LYS A 44 8.93 2.20 4.62
N ASP A 45 9.45 2.94 5.61
CA ASP A 45 9.32 2.63 7.04
C ASP A 45 7.97 3.08 7.64
N GLY A 46 7.08 3.64 6.81
CA GLY A 46 5.76 4.13 7.23
C GLY A 46 5.79 5.42 8.02
N GLN A 47 6.96 5.96 8.37
CA GLN A 47 7.03 7.22 9.09
C GLN A 47 6.81 8.41 8.14
N SER A 48 6.40 9.56 8.68
CA SER A 48 6.19 10.76 7.89
C SER A 48 6.73 12.00 8.58
N GLY A 49 7.24 12.94 7.79
CA GLY A 49 7.66 14.25 8.29
C GLY A 49 6.52 15.11 8.83
N ARG A 50 5.25 14.78 8.51
CA ARG A 50 4.07 15.53 8.99
C ARG A 50 3.92 15.46 10.52
N ALA A 51 4.30 14.33 11.11
CA ALA A 51 4.19 14.10 12.56
C ALA A 51 5.57 14.13 13.26
N ASN A 52 6.66 14.31 12.52
CA ASN A 52 8.02 14.31 13.06
C ASN A 52 8.92 15.28 12.27
N PRO A 53 9.26 16.45 12.83
CA PRO A 53 10.04 17.47 12.11
C PRO A 53 11.43 16.99 11.71
N ALA A 54 12.09 16.13 12.50
CA ALA A 54 13.39 15.58 12.15
C ALA A 54 13.34 14.75 10.85
N LEU A 55 12.23 14.06 10.58
CA LEU A 55 12.05 13.32 9.32
C LEU A 55 11.75 14.25 8.14
N ALA A 56 11.18 15.44 8.39
CA ALA A 56 11.02 16.46 7.36
C ALA A 56 12.37 17.07 6.96
N ASP A 57 13.24 17.37 7.93
CA ASP A 57 14.61 17.85 7.69
C ASP A 57 15.46 16.79 6.98
N GLN A 58 15.33 15.53 7.40
CA GLN A 58 15.98 14.41 6.72
C GLN A 58 15.52 14.32 5.27
N PHE A 59 14.21 14.39 5.01
CA PHE A 59 13.69 14.36 3.65
C PHE A 59 14.22 15.53 2.80
N ALA A 60 14.32 16.74 3.35
CA ALA A 60 14.88 17.89 2.64
C ALA A 60 16.35 17.65 2.26
N THR A 61 17.15 17.11 3.19
CA THR A 61 18.55 16.74 2.96
C THR A 61 18.68 15.67 1.87
N ASP A 62 17.84 14.64 1.93
CA ASP A 62 17.85 13.51 1.01
C ASP A 62 17.45 13.95 -0.39
N ARG A 63 16.41 14.79 -0.48
CA ARG A 63 15.97 15.37 -1.74
C ARG A 63 17.03 16.27 -2.35
N ALA A 64 17.70 17.09 -1.57
CA ALA A 64 18.77 17.97 -2.07
C ALA A 64 19.99 17.18 -2.58
N ALA A 65 20.26 16.01 -2.00
CA ALA A 65 21.34 15.13 -2.44
C ALA A 65 21.00 14.36 -3.73
N CYS A 66 19.74 13.98 -3.93
CA CYS A 66 19.33 13.09 -5.02
C CYS A 66 18.64 13.79 -6.20
N VAL A 67 17.89 14.87 -5.96
CA VAL A 67 16.99 15.48 -6.96
C VAL A 67 17.63 16.74 -7.53
N ALA A 68 17.88 16.73 -8.85
CA ALA A 68 18.37 17.91 -9.55
C ALA A 68 17.30 19.02 -9.61
N PRO A 69 17.69 20.30 -9.51
CA PRO A 69 16.78 21.42 -9.83
C PRO A 69 16.26 21.30 -11.28
N PRO A 70 14.99 21.67 -11.57
CA PRO A 70 14.03 22.34 -10.69
C PRO A 70 13.20 21.41 -9.80
N GLY A 71 13.44 20.09 -9.86
CA GLY A 71 12.62 19.10 -9.13
C GLY A 71 11.27 18.81 -9.77
N ASP A 72 11.19 18.90 -11.11
CA ASP A 72 10.02 18.49 -11.88
C ASP A 72 9.86 16.95 -11.92
N ASN A 73 8.76 16.46 -12.50
CA ASN A 73 8.50 15.02 -12.56
C ASN A 73 9.61 14.22 -13.27
N ALA A 74 10.33 14.82 -14.22
CA ALA A 74 11.46 14.18 -14.87
C ALA A 74 12.65 14.02 -13.91
N ALA A 75 13.03 15.10 -13.21
CA ALA A 75 14.07 15.07 -12.19
C ALA A 75 13.73 14.12 -11.03
N LEU A 76 12.46 14.08 -10.60
CA LEU A 76 12.00 13.16 -9.55
C LEU A 76 12.14 11.70 -9.98
N ARG A 77 11.74 11.34 -11.21
CA ARG A 77 11.91 9.98 -11.74
C ARG A 77 13.38 9.60 -11.91
N ALA A 78 14.22 10.53 -12.39
CA ALA A 78 15.67 10.29 -12.50
C ALA A 78 16.33 10.03 -11.13
N ALA A 79 15.81 10.66 -10.07
CA ALA A 79 16.29 10.49 -8.71
C ALA A 79 15.77 9.22 -7.99
N GLU A 80 14.90 8.42 -8.63
CA GLU A 80 14.22 7.29 -7.99
C GLU A 80 15.20 6.26 -7.43
N SER A 81 16.26 5.91 -8.15
CA SER A 81 17.28 4.97 -7.65
C SER A 81 17.98 5.49 -6.39
N CYS A 82 18.39 6.76 -6.40
CA CYS A 82 19.06 7.41 -5.26
C CYS A 82 18.14 7.48 -4.04
N MET A 83 16.90 7.94 -4.24
CA MET A 83 15.90 8.03 -3.17
C MET A 83 15.45 6.65 -2.67
N SER A 84 15.37 5.64 -3.54
CA SER A 84 15.02 4.27 -3.18
C SER A 84 16.05 3.63 -2.27
N GLY A 85 17.35 3.84 -2.54
CA GLY A 85 18.44 3.43 -1.66
C GLY A 85 18.42 4.11 -0.28
N ARG A 86 17.72 5.25 -0.18
CA ARG A 86 17.51 6.01 1.07
C ARG A 86 16.18 5.69 1.77
N GLY A 87 15.44 4.70 1.26
CA GLY A 87 14.21 4.22 1.91
C GLY A 87 12.93 4.94 1.47
N TYR A 88 12.94 5.64 0.33
CA TYR A 88 11.76 6.28 -0.23
C TYR A 88 11.21 5.52 -1.45
N VAL A 89 9.95 5.74 -1.79
CA VAL A 89 9.36 5.34 -3.05
C VAL A 89 8.67 6.55 -3.68
N LEU A 90 8.78 6.66 -5.01
CA LEU A 90 8.09 7.69 -5.77
C LEU A 90 6.71 7.17 -6.16
N VAL A 91 5.67 7.92 -5.84
CA VAL A 91 4.29 7.57 -6.20
C VAL A 91 3.56 8.80 -6.73
N PRO A 92 2.47 8.63 -7.48
CA PRO A 92 1.57 9.73 -7.78
C PRO A 92 1.04 10.37 -6.49
N ALA A 93 0.95 11.70 -6.43
CA ALA A 93 0.59 12.43 -5.22
C ALA A 93 -0.80 12.03 -4.71
N SER A 94 -1.72 11.65 -5.60
CA SER A 94 -3.04 11.12 -5.24
C SER A 94 -2.97 9.83 -4.41
N GLN A 95 -1.92 9.02 -4.60
CA GLN A 95 -1.73 7.73 -3.96
C GLN A 95 -0.87 7.81 -2.69
N ALA A 96 -0.15 8.91 -2.48
CA ALA A 96 0.85 9.04 -1.41
C ALA A 96 0.31 8.69 -0.01
N ALA A 97 -0.91 9.13 0.32
CA ALA A 97 -1.52 8.83 1.63
C ALA A 97 -1.86 7.34 1.79
N ALA A 98 -2.39 6.71 0.74
CA ALA A 98 -2.73 5.29 0.74
C ALA A 98 -1.46 4.42 0.83
N THR A 99 -0.44 4.75 0.04
CA THR A 99 0.86 4.07 0.08
C THR A 99 1.53 4.22 1.46
N ALA A 100 1.48 5.42 2.06
CA ALA A 100 2.03 5.63 3.40
C ALA A 100 1.30 4.81 4.47
N GLU A 101 -0.02 4.67 4.38
CA GLU A 101 -0.80 3.79 5.26
C GLU A 101 -0.41 2.31 5.06
N GLN A 102 -0.21 1.87 3.82
CA GLN A 102 0.27 0.52 3.53
C GLN A 102 1.60 0.23 4.22
N PHE A 103 2.60 1.10 4.08
CA PHE A 103 3.89 0.92 4.76
C PHE A 103 3.78 0.98 6.28
N ARG A 104 2.91 1.84 6.83
CA ARG A 104 2.64 1.87 8.28
C ARG A 104 2.08 0.55 8.80
N ARG A 105 1.24 -0.13 8.03
CA ARG A 105 0.74 -1.45 8.39
C ARG A 105 1.85 -2.49 8.36
N GLN A 106 2.68 -2.46 7.33
CA GLN A 106 3.79 -3.41 7.17
C GLN A 106 4.87 -3.25 8.24
N ALA A 107 5.20 -2.01 8.65
CA ALA A 107 6.22 -1.72 9.64
C ALA A 107 5.82 -2.03 11.10
N ARG A 108 4.55 -2.38 11.36
CA ARG A 108 4.04 -2.74 12.69
C ARG A 108 4.01 -4.25 12.97
N TYR A 109 4.46 -5.07 12.01
CA TYR A 109 4.66 -6.51 12.16
C TYR A 109 6.13 -6.82 12.40
#